data_AF-A0A4P5VY59-F1
#
_entry.id   AF-A0A4P5VY59-F1
#
_cell.length_a   1.000
_cell.length_b   1.000
_cell.length_c   1.000
_cell.angle_alpha   90.00
_cell.angle_beta   90.00
_cell.angle_gamma   90.00
#
_symmetry.space_group_name_H-M   'P 1'
#
loop_
_entity.id
_entity.type
_entity.pdbx_description
1 polymer ?
#
loop_
_entity_poly.entity_id
_entity_poly.type
_entity_poly.pdbx_seq_one_letter_code
_entity_poly.pdbx_strand_id
1 'polypeptide(L)'
;MKVPIPLLLAAFAFFTLACGGKGTEEKGSVKAGKPRSKLVSVTPTKSHPAPAPLPIAPMHAGRVPQVDAVRDAAAGYRPAPAEYGEPDWDHVRLIVAEHLALAGRDLSRQSASRGDWKECARRYLEAASSVESVPLTKPAVTPVRDVLLAGLRRDAAVCDALASGRPPATSAGFTGFRSRYFGLVQRAEHGDDVRDAAESLGQELDAATAGSLAEEAPPASAAPAAQALWLARRWDDTVDPLVVSEPWGPWTVDERPRQIRGLRVAIDALAAGESTGLHLRPAAALARQATDWSTEEFVRTPLADAWGDVGGFAIPHAIRRLQESAAEAEARAAGLKPLLERWPTTREGELPRAVAGAITRYQALPEGLRYFYTLSVQNAAVRQLARDGHFLLAAEIVASQRPARALDWYAPDRAAVILALEGRLRVLAADKEAEARLRASIAESRAFLAFIDRCQAPP
;
A
#
# COMPACT_ATOMS: atom_id res chain seq x y z
N MET A 1 -56.01 1.85 33.65
CA MET A 1 -55.82 0.51 33.07
C MET A 1 -54.32 0.30 32.90
N LYS A 2 -53.78 -0.68 33.63
CA LYS A 2 -52.37 -1.06 33.66
C LYS A 2 -52.23 -2.38 32.90
N VAL A 3 -51.34 -2.45 31.91
CA VAL A 3 -50.79 -3.70 31.37
C VAL A 3 -49.29 -3.45 31.12
N PRO A 4 -48.38 -4.32 31.59
CA PRO A 4 -46.94 -4.07 31.60
C PRO A 4 -46.22 -4.64 30.37
N ILE A 5 -45.14 -3.99 29.97
CA ILE A 5 -44.17 -4.47 28.98
C ILE A 5 -43.06 -5.22 29.75
N PRO A 6 -42.69 -6.46 29.39
CA PRO A 6 -41.69 -7.22 30.13
C PRO A 6 -40.26 -6.90 29.68
N LEU A 7 -39.37 -6.95 30.68
CA LEU A 7 -37.92 -7.06 30.61
C LEU A 7 -37.45 -8.14 29.62
N LEU A 8 -36.39 -7.85 28.88
CA LEU A 8 -35.39 -8.83 28.44
C LEU A 8 -34.01 -8.16 28.37
N LEU A 9 -33.29 -8.27 29.48
CA LEU A 9 -31.88 -7.95 29.68
C LEU A 9 -31.15 -9.29 29.90
N ALA A 10 -30.37 -9.72 28.91
CA ALA A 10 -29.33 -10.76 28.98
C ALA A 10 -28.59 -10.71 27.62
N ALA A 11 -27.27 -10.69 27.48
CA ALA A 11 -26.20 -11.11 28.35
C ALA A 11 -24.91 -10.36 27.97
N PHE A 12 -24.21 -9.76 28.93
CA PHE A 12 -22.79 -9.38 28.79
C PHE A 12 -22.18 -9.29 30.18
N ALA A 13 -21.68 -10.42 30.68
CA ALA A 13 -20.74 -10.47 31.81
C ALA A 13 -20.25 -11.91 31.97
N PHE A 14 -19.04 -12.22 31.47
CA PHE A 14 -18.17 -13.25 32.05
C PHE A 14 -16.78 -13.11 31.41
N PHE A 15 -15.85 -12.47 32.12
CA PHE A 15 -14.45 -12.90 32.27
C PHE A 15 -13.70 -11.90 33.16
N THR A 16 -13.75 -12.10 34.48
CA THR A 16 -12.75 -11.61 35.44
C THR A 16 -12.87 -12.41 36.74
N LEU A 17 -12.00 -13.40 36.92
CA LEU A 17 -11.56 -13.96 38.21
C LEU A 17 -10.34 -14.84 37.87
N ALA A 18 -9.11 -14.41 38.15
CA ALA A 18 -8.46 -14.44 39.46
C ALA A 18 -8.47 -15.85 40.07
N CYS A 19 -7.34 -16.56 39.91
CA CYS A 19 -6.93 -17.66 40.79
C CYS A 19 -5.41 -17.58 40.99
N GLY A 20 -5.01 -17.04 42.14
CA GLY A 20 -3.77 -17.43 42.79
C GLY A 20 -4.00 -18.71 43.60
N GLY A 21 -2.96 -19.51 43.79
CA GLY A 21 -2.95 -20.51 44.84
C GLY A 21 -2.09 -21.76 44.62
N LYS A 22 -0.94 -21.76 45.29
CA LYS A 22 -0.32 -22.89 46.02
C LYS A 22 0.34 -24.04 45.24
N GLY A 23 1.66 -23.96 45.25
CA GLY A 23 2.64 -24.98 45.68
C GLY A 23 2.21 -26.43 45.85
N THR A 24 2.98 -27.30 45.21
CA THR A 24 3.36 -28.63 45.71
C THR A 24 4.80 -28.91 45.30
N GLU A 25 5.62 -29.27 46.29
CA GLU A 25 6.93 -29.88 46.11
C GLU A 25 6.76 -31.26 45.49
N GLU A 26 7.58 -31.61 44.49
CA GLU A 26 7.84 -33.01 44.19
C GLU A 26 9.32 -33.21 43.85
N LYS A 27 9.99 -33.97 44.73
CA LYS A 27 11.37 -34.42 44.57
C LYS A 27 11.39 -35.58 43.58
N GLY A 28 12.01 -35.38 42.42
CA GLY A 28 12.23 -36.42 41.41
C GLY A 28 13.69 -36.48 40.97
N SER A 29 14.47 -37.34 41.61
CA SER A 29 15.84 -37.70 41.21
C SER A 29 15.85 -38.40 39.84
N VAL A 30 16.49 -37.80 38.84
CA VAL A 30 16.76 -38.46 37.54
C VAL A 30 18.26 -38.63 37.33
N LYS A 31 18.66 -39.91 37.19
CA LYS A 31 20.01 -40.40 36.97
C LYS A 31 20.60 -39.90 35.64
N ALA A 32 21.86 -39.46 35.70
CA ALA A 32 22.68 -39.13 34.55
C ALA A 32 22.95 -40.36 33.67
N GLY A 33 22.34 -40.42 32.49
CA GLY A 33 22.66 -41.35 31.42
C GLY A 33 23.71 -40.78 30.47
N LYS A 34 24.88 -41.43 30.38
CA LYS A 34 25.94 -41.12 29.40
C LYS A 34 25.44 -41.34 27.96
N PRO A 35 25.61 -40.39 27.03
CA PRO A 35 25.44 -40.70 25.62
C PRO A 35 26.69 -41.41 25.08
N ARG A 36 26.53 -42.66 24.65
CA ARG A 36 27.49 -43.34 23.76
C ARG A 36 27.20 -42.88 22.32
N SER A 37 28.01 -41.95 21.79
CA SER A 37 28.06 -41.70 20.36
C SER A 37 28.90 -42.79 19.68
N LYS A 38 28.25 -43.62 18.85
CA LYS A 38 28.96 -44.44 17.86
C LYS A 38 29.31 -43.51 16.70
N LEU A 39 30.60 -43.20 16.55
CA LEU A 39 31.14 -42.64 15.30
C LEU A 39 30.95 -43.68 14.19
N VAL A 40 30.06 -43.38 13.25
CA VAL A 40 30.04 -44.02 11.93
C VAL A 40 31.01 -43.22 11.07
N SER A 41 32.12 -43.85 10.67
CA SER A 41 33.05 -43.29 9.69
C SER A 41 32.36 -43.22 8.33
N VAL A 42 31.98 -42.03 7.89
CA VAL A 42 31.52 -41.78 6.52
C VAL A 42 32.76 -41.58 5.65
N THR A 43 32.97 -42.53 4.74
CA THR A 43 33.99 -42.45 3.69
C THR A 43 33.67 -41.26 2.78
N PRO A 44 34.61 -40.33 2.51
CA PRO A 44 34.34 -39.18 1.67
C PRO A 44 34.12 -39.62 0.22
N THR A 45 32.89 -39.44 -0.27
CA THR A 45 32.57 -39.52 -1.70
C THR A 45 33.30 -38.40 -2.44
N LYS A 46 33.93 -38.77 -3.56
CA LYS A 46 34.72 -37.92 -4.46
C LYS A 46 34.09 -36.54 -4.65
N SER A 47 34.82 -35.50 -4.26
CA SER A 47 34.51 -34.10 -4.55
C SER A 47 34.45 -33.89 -6.06
N HIS A 48 33.31 -33.43 -6.56
CA HIS A 48 33.24 -32.85 -7.90
C HIS A 48 34.19 -31.65 -7.97
N PRO A 49 34.96 -31.48 -9.08
CA PRO A 49 35.79 -30.31 -9.25
C PRO A 49 34.90 -29.06 -9.22
N ALA A 50 35.32 -28.05 -8.46
CA ALA A 50 34.69 -26.74 -8.49
C ALA A 50 34.65 -26.24 -9.94
N PRO A 51 33.53 -25.66 -10.40
CA PRO A 51 33.48 -25.06 -11.73
C PRO A 51 34.60 -24.03 -11.85
N ALA A 52 35.33 -24.07 -12.97
CA ALA A 52 36.37 -23.11 -13.24
C ALA A 52 35.81 -21.69 -13.09
N PRO A 53 36.49 -20.78 -12.37
CA PRO A 53 36.06 -19.39 -12.29
C PRO A 53 35.90 -18.86 -13.72
N LEU A 54 34.74 -18.29 -14.00
CA LEU A 54 34.48 -17.63 -15.28
C LEU A 54 35.61 -16.62 -15.53
N PRO A 55 36.18 -16.56 -16.75
CA PRO A 55 37.20 -15.57 -17.05
C PRO A 55 36.60 -14.18 -16.84
N ILE A 56 37.08 -13.50 -15.80
CA ILE A 56 36.83 -12.07 -15.61
C ILE A 56 37.58 -11.40 -16.75
N ALA A 57 36.84 -10.89 -17.74
CA ALA A 57 37.42 -10.11 -18.81
C ALA A 57 38.27 -8.97 -18.20
N PRO A 58 39.49 -8.72 -18.70
CA PRO A 58 40.30 -7.62 -18.20
C PRO A 58 39.50 -6.32 -18.36
N MET A 59 39.16 -5.68 -17.24
CA MET A 59 38.62 -4.33 -17.25
C MET A 59 39.61 -3.45 -17.98
N HIS A 60 39.24 -3.01 -19.18
CA HIS A 60 39.98 -1.97 -19.89
C HIS A 60 40.20 -0.79 -18.93
N ALA A 61 41.43 -0.29 -18.88
CA ALA A 61 41.80 0.94 -18.18
C ALA A 61 41.13 2.15 -18.85
N GLY A 62 39.82 2.29 -18.67
CA GLY A 62 38.99 3.30 -19.30
C GLY A 62 37.93 3.76 -18.31
N ARG A 63 38.14 4.97 -17.77
CA ARG A 63 37.25 5.80 -16.94
C ARG A 63 36.54 5.05 -15.80
N VAL A 64 36.91 5.39 -14.56
CA VAL A 64 36.04 5.16 -13.39
C VAL A 64 34.63 5.64 -13.78
N PRO A 65 33.60 4.78 -13.76
CA PRO A 65 32.26 5.20 -14.09
C PRO A 65 31.91 6.40 -13.22
N GLN A 66 31.30 7.44 -13.80
CA GLN A 66 30.85 8.58 -13.00
C GLN A 66 29.97 8.05 -11.86
N VAL A 67 30.13 8.63 -10.66
CA VAL A 67 29.43 8.17 -9.43
C VAL A 67 27.93 8.02 -9.67
N ASP A 68 27.35 8.89 -10.50
CA ASP A 68 25.95 8.83 -10.92
C ASP A 68 25.63 7.57 -11.74
N ALA A 69 26.47 7.16 -12.69
CA ALA A 69 26.24 5.95 -13.49
C ALA A 69 26.24 4.67 -12.64
N VAL A 70 27.08 4.62 -11.60
CA VAL A 70 27.08 3.49 -10.64
C VAL A 70 25.82 3.50 -9.79
N ARG A 71 25.40 4.68 -9.29
CA ARG A 71 24.15 4.83 -8.53
C ARG A 71 22.94 4.46 -9.38
N ASP A 72 22.84 4.99 -10.59
CA ASP A 72 21.70 4.79 -11.48
C ASP A 72 21.57 3.31 -11.88
N ALA A 73 22.70 2.65 -12.18
CA ALA A 73 22.73 1.20 -12.43
C ALA A 73 22.33 0.39 -11.18
N ALA A 74 22.77 0.78 -9.99
CA ALA A 74 22.40 0.14 -8.73
C ALA A 74 20.93 0.39 -8.33
N ALA A 75 20.36 1.52 -8.75
CA ALA A 75 18.95 1.87 -8.58
C ALA A 75 18.05 1.23 -9.66
N GLY A 76 18.64 0.65 -10.71
CA GLY A 76 17.92 -0.03 -11.78
C GLY A 76 17.32 0.90 -12.84
N TYR A 77 17.81 2.13 -12.95
CA TYR A 77 17.30 3.11 -13.91
C TYR A 77 17.62 2.70 -15.36
N ARG A 78 16.62 2.88 -16.24
CA ARG A 78 16.67 2.63 -17.68
C ARG A 78 16.72 3.91 -18.49
N PRO A 79 17.55 3.98 -19.55
CA PRO A 79 17.80 5.21 -20.30
C PRO A 79 16.72 5.55 -21.33
N ALA A 80 15.67 4.74 -21.48
CA ALA A 80 14.59 4.98 -22.43
C ALA A 80 13.19 4.71 -21.84
N PRO A 81 12.16 5.53 -22.17
CA PRO A 81 10.79 5.32 -21.71
C PRO A 81 10.21 3.95 -22.05
N ALA A 82 10.51 3.46 -23.26
CA ALA A 82 9.98 2.19 -23.76
C ALA A 82 10.46 0.99 -22.94
N GLU A 83 11.59 1.10 -22.24
CA GLU A 83 12.07 0.05 -21.32
C GLU A 83 11.20 -0.05 -20.05
N TYR A 84 10.48 1.02 -19.70
CA TYR A 84 9.45 1.01 -18.67
C TYR A 84 8.05 0.67 -19.21
N GLY A 85 7.91 0.39 -20.50
CA GLY A 85 6.62 0.20 -21.15
C GLY A 85 5.87 1.49 -21.49
N GLU A 86 6.49 2.65 -21.29
CA GLU A 86 5.87 3.95 -21.53
C GLU A 86 6.16 4.49 -22.94
N PRO A 87 5.22 5.24 -23.54
CA PRO A 87 5.41 5.81 -24.87
C PRO A 87 6.43 6.96 -24.90
N ASP A 88 6.64 7.64 -23.77
CA ASP A 88 7.52 8.80 -23.65
C ASP A 88 7.85 9.14 -22.18
N TRP A 89 8.78 10.08 -21.98
CA TRP A 89 9.20 10.52 -20.65
C TRP A 89 8.14 11.30 -19.87
N ASP A 90 7.12 11.87 -20.52
CA ASP A 90 6.05 12.59 -19.79
C ASP A 90 5.11 11.60 -19.09
N HIS A 91 4.88 10.42 -19.66
CA HIS A 91 4.15 9.34 -18.98
C HIS A 91 4.96 8.77 -17.82
N VAL A 92 6.27 8.55 -18.01
CA VAL A 92 7.17 8.15 -16.91
C VAL A 92 7.14 9.19 -15.79
N ARG A 93 7.24 10.48 -16.12
CA ARG A 93 7.17 11.58 -15.14
C ARG A 93 5.82 11.67 -14.44
N LEU A 94 4.72 11.42 -15.14
CA LEU A 94 3.40 11.36 -14.50
C LEU A 94 3.37 10.30 -13.40
N ILE A 95 3.92 9.10 -13.65
CA ILE A 95 4.01 8.03 -12.64
C ILE A 95 4.83 8.49 -11.43
N VAL A 96 5.95 9.19 -11.65
CA VAL A 96 6.73 9.75 -10.54
C VAL A 96 5.93 10.80 -9.76
N ALA A 97 5.14 11.62 -10.45
CA ALA A 97 4.25 12.59 -9.81
C ALA A 97 3.18 11.89 -8.93
N GLU A 98 2.65 10.75 -9.38
CA GLU A 98 1.73 9.91 -8.61
C GLU A 98 2.42 9.35 -7.35
N HIS A 99 3.65 8.85 -7.47
CA HIS A 99 4.43 8.35 -6.33
C HIS A 99 4.72 9.44 -5.30
N LEU A 100 5.10 10.64 -5.75
CA LEU A 100 5.30 11.81 -4.90
C LEU A 100 4.01 12.21 -4.17
N ALA A 101 2.87 12.20 -4.87
CA ALA A 101 1.57 12.50 -4.27
C ALA A 101 1.20 11.50 -3.16
N LEU A 102 1.43 10.21 -3.38
CA LEU A 102 1.16 9.15 -2.41
C LEU A 102 2.07 9.22 -1.19
N ALA A 103 3.39 9.30 -1.39
CA ALA A 103 4.35 9.41 -0.29
C ALA A 103 4.08 10.67 0.54
N GLY A 104 3.73 11.78 -0.11
CA GLY A 104 3.33 13.02 0.53
C GLY A 104 2.03 12.92 1.34
N ARG A 105 1.01 12.24 0.81
CA ARG A 105 -0.23 11.92 1.54
C ARG A 105 0.05 11.12 2.80
N ASP A 106 0.81 10.04 2.69
CA ASP A 106 1.10 9.17 3.84
C ASP A 106 1.92 9.90 4.91
N LEU A 107 2.85 10.76 4.49
CA LEU A 107 3.61 11.61 5.42
C LEU A 107 2.70 12.62 6.13
N SER A 108 1.70 13.16 5.44
CA SER A 108 0.72 14.09 6.00
C SER A 108 -0.23 13.39 6.98
N ARG A 109 -0.71 12.20 6.62
CA ARG A 109 -1.56 11.34 7.46
C ARG A 109 -0.86 10.87 8.72
N GLN A 110 0.46 10.68 8.69
CA GLN A 110 1.24 10.41 9.89
C GLN A 110 1.24 11.59 10.86
N SER A 111 1.19 12.84 10.37
CA SER A 111 1.01 14.01 11.24
C SER A 111 -0.43 14.12 11.73
N ALA A 112 -1.39 13.86 10.83
CA ALA A 112 -2.80 13.75 11.19
C ALA A 112 -2.99 12.74 12.33
N SER A 113 -2.47 11.50 12.25
CA SER A 113 -2.63 10.49 13.31
C SER A 113 -2.08 10.88 14.69
N ARG A 114 -1.25 11.92 14.77
CA ARG A 114 -0.70 12.50 16.01
C ARG A 114 -1.48 13.74 16.49
N GLY A 115 -2.55 14.11 15.79
CA GLY A 115 -3.31 15.35 16.03
C GLY A 115 -2.59 16.63 15.59
N ASP A 116 -1.48 16.52 14.85
CA ASP A 116 -0.71 17.69 14.37
C ASP A 116 -1.27 18.18 13.04
N TRP A 117 -2.41 18.88 13.13
CA TRP A 117 -3.15 19.38 11.98
C TRP A 117 -2.39 20.44 11.17
N LYS A 118 -1.60 21.27 11.85
CA LYS A 118 -0.78 22.29 11.18
C LYS A 118 0.32 21.65 10.34
N GLU A 119 1.02 20.67 10.91
CA GLU A 119 2.03 19.92 10.17
C GLU A 119 1.41 19.05 9.07
N CYS A 120 0.22 18.48 9.30
CA CYS A 120 -0.55 17.79 8.25
C CYS A 120 -0.77 18.71 7.03
N ALA A 121 -1.36 19.90 7.25
CA ALA A 121 -1.64 20.84 6.18
C ALA A 121 -0.36 21.27 5.43
N ARG A 122 0.71 21.55 6.18
CA ARG A 122 2.03 21.91 5.62
C ARG A 122 2.58 20.81 4.71
N ARG A 123 2.57 19.55 5.16
CA ARG A 123 3.08 18.40 4.39
C ARG A 123 2.27 18.15 3.12
N TYR A 124 0.95 18.35 3.16
CA TYR A 124 0.12 18.28 1.96
C TYR A 124 0.50 19.34 0.91
N LEU A 125 0.77 20.57 1.35
CA LEU A 125 1.24 21.65 0.45
C LEU A 125 2.64 21.38 -0.09
N GLU A 126 3.55 20.81 0.71
CA GLU A 126 4.87 20.37 0.23
C GLU A 126 4.77 19.26 -0.83
N ALA A 127 3.85 18.32 -0.63
CA ALA A 127 3.54 17.27 -1.59
C ALA A 127 2.99 17.88 -2.89
N ALA A 128 2.04 18.80 -2.79
CA ALA A 128 1.48 19.50 -3.96
C ALA A 128 2.58 20.26 -4.73
N SER A 129 3.46 20.97 -4.03
CA SER A 129 4.60 21.65 -4.66
C SER A 129 5.56 20.68 -5.34
N SER A 130 5.82 19.51 -4.73
CA SER A 130 6.66 18.48 -5.34
C SER A 130 6.04 17.91 -6.62
N VAL A 131 4.74 17.63 -6.62
CA VAL A 131 3.98 17.17 -7.80
C VAL A 131 3.96 18.24 -8.90
N GLU A 132 3.75 19.50 -8.53
CA GLU A 132 3.71 20.64 -9.45
C GLU A 132 5.07 20.88 -10.13
N SER A 133 6.17 20.60 -9.42
CA SER A 133 7.52 20.75 -9.95
C SER A 133 7.90 19.71 -11.02
N VAL A 134 7.11 18.64 -11.18
CA VAL A 134 7.37 17.62 -12.21
C VAL A 134 7.05 18.20 -13.60
N PRO A 135 8.06 18.34 -14.48
CA PRO A 135 7.85 18.97 -15.78
C PRO A 135 7.07 18.02 -16.70
N LEU A 136 5.87 18.42 -17.10
CA LEU A 136 5.04 17.74 -18.09
C LEU A 136 4.78 18.71 -19.24
N THR A 137 4.97 18.25 -20.47
CA THR A 137 4.80 19.05 -21.69
C THR A 137 3.58 18.60 -22.51
N LYS A 138 3.14 17.35 -22.34
CA LYS A 138 2.03 16.75 -23.09
C LYS A 138 0.66 17.01 -22.45
N PRO A 139 -0.31 17.57 -23.20
CA PRO A 139 -1.68 17.77 -22.70
C PRO A 139 -2.42 16.50 -22.27
N ALA A 140 -2.01 15.32 -22.74
CA ALA A 140 -2.69 14.06 -22.43
C ALA A 140 -2.53 13.63 -20.95
N VAL A 141 -1.41 13.99 -20.30
CA VAL A 141 -1.10 13.59 -18.92
C VAL A 141 -1.37 14.70 -17.89
N THR A 142 -1.39 15.96 -18.33
CA THR A 142 -1.63 17.14 -17.48
C THR A 142 -2.92 17.03 -16.64
N PRO A 143 -4.07 16.59 -17.18
CA PRO A 143 -5.30 16.50 -16.40
C PRO A 143 -5.22 15.55 -15.21
N VAL A 144 -4.41 14.48 -15.29
CA VAL A 144 -4.20 13.56 -14.16
C VAL A 144 -3.42 14.26 -13.05
N ARG A 145 -2.32 14.95 -13.40
CA ARG A 145 -1.55 15.77 -12.44
C ARG A 145 -2.43 16.83 -11.78
N ASP A 146 -3.30 17.48 -12.54
CA ASP A 146 -4.19 18.52 -12.01
C ASP A 146 -5.18 17.97 -10.96
N VAL A 147 -5.67 16.74 -11.16
CA VAL A 147 -6.49 16.03 -10.15
C VAL A 147 -5.68 15.76 -8.89
N LEU A 148 -4.43 15.28 -9.01
CA LEU A 148 -3.55 15.05 -7.86
C LEU A 148 -3.31 16.34 -7.06
N LEU A 149 -3.00 17.44 -7.76
CA LEU A 149 -2.76 18.76 -7.16
C LEU A 149 -4.00 19.29 -6.45
N ALA A 150 -5.16 19.20 -7.10
CA ALA A 150 -6.43 19.63 -6.52
C ALA A 150 -6.75 18.82 -5.24
N GLY A 151 -6.55 17.51 -5.28
CA GLY A 151 -6.71 16.63 -4.13
C GLY A 151 -5.81 16.99 -2.95
N LEU A 152 -4.50 17.14 -3.20
CA LEU A 152 -3.53 17.52 -2.16
C LEU A 152 -3.84 18.89 -1.54
N ARG A 153 -4.24 19.87 -2.35
CA ARG A 153 -4.61 21.22 -1.88
C ARG A 153 -5.93 21.21 -1.09
N ARG A 154 -6.91 20.42 -1.52
CA ARG A 154 -8.16 20.19 -0.76
C ARG A 154 -7.84 19.58 0.60
N ASP A 155 -7.04 18.53 0.63
CA ASP A 155 -6.69 17.81 1.87
C ASP A 155 -5.90 18.71 2.83
N ALA A 156 -5.00 19.57 2.31
CA ALA A 156 -4.35 20.61 3.10
C ALA A 156 -5.37 21.56 3.74
N ALA A 157 -6.36 22.02 2.98
CA ALA A 157 -7.40 22.92 3.48
C ALA A 157 -8.29 22.27 4.54
N VAL A 158 -8.53 20.95 4.45
CA VAL A 158 -9.20 20.18 5.51
C VAL A 158 -8.37 20.21 6.79
N CYS A 159 -7.08 19.88 6.72
CA CYS A 159 -6.18 19.92 7.88
C CYS A 159 -6.04 21.34 8.48
N ASP A 160 -6.00 22.39 7.65
CA ASP A 160 -5.95 23.78 8.11
C ASP A 160 -7.24 24.22 8.83
N ALA A 161 -8.40 23.82 8.31
CA ALA A 161 -9.69 24.08 8.96
C ALA A 161 -9.77 23.40 10.33
N LEU A 162 -9.35 22.12 10.41
CA LEU A 162 -9.26 21.38 11.66
C LEU A 162 -8.31 22.04 12.66
N ALA A 163 -7.11 22.46 12.20
CA ALA A 163 -6.14 23.19 13.02
C ALA A 163 -6.69 24.51 13.59
N SER A 164 -7.62 25.13 12.86
CA SER A 164 -8.22 26.42 13.20
C SER A 164 -9.52 26.31 13.99
N GLY A 165 -10.00 25.10 14.32
CA GLY A 165 -11.30 24.94 14.97
C GLY A 165 -12.49 25.31 14.06
N ARG A 166 -12.29 25.31 12.73
CA ARG A 166 -13.32 25.67 11.74
C ARG A 166 -13.81 24.43 11.00
N PRO A 167 -15.11 24.37 10.62
CA PRO A 167 -15.60 23.28 9.78
C PRO A 167 -14.89 23.32 8.42
N PRO A 168 -14.40 22.16 7.92
CA PRO A 168 -13.80 22.08 6.59
C PRO A 168 -14.79 22.52 5.49
N ALA A 169 -14.26 23.13 4.44
CA ALA A 169 -15.06 23.50 3.28
C ALA A 169 -15.65 22.24 2.61
N THR A 170 -16.91 22.33 2.18
CA THR A 170 -17.63 21.24 1.54
C THR A 170 -17.51 21.33 0.02
N SER A 171 -17.12 20.22 -0.61
CA SER A 171 -17.13 20.04 -2.07
C SER A 171 -18.32 19.20 -2.52
N ALA A 172 -18.54 19.11 -3.83
CA ALA A 172 -19.41 18.08 -4.40
C ALA A 172 -18.75 16.70 -4.28
N GLY A 173 -19.55 15.63 -4.37
CA GLY A 173 -19.06 14.24 -4.35
C GLY A 173 -18.88 13.67 -2.95
N PHE A 174 -18.17 12.54 -2.86
CA PHE A 174 -17.99 11.80 -1.61
C PHE A 174 -17.07 12.53 -0.62
N THR A 175 -16.08 13.26 -1.14
CA THR A 175 -15.24 14.18 -0.33
C THR A 175 -16.06 15.20 0.46
N GLY A 176 -17.16 15.71 -0.12
CA GLY A 176 -18.07 16.64 0.55
C GLY A 176 -18.73 16.06 1.80
N PHE A 177 -19.20 14.82 1.73
CA PHE A 177 -19.76 14.11 2.87
C PHE A 177 -18.72 13.91 3.97
N ARG A 178 -17.48 13.58 3.59
CA ARG A 178 -16.38 13.42 4.54
C ARG A 178 -16.01 14.74 5.23
N SER A 179 -15.92 15.85 4.51
CA SER A 179 -15.70 17.19 5.10
C SER A 179 -16.80 17.57 6.10
N ARG A 180 -18.07 17.29 5.77
CA ARG A 180 -19.20 17.53 6.67
C ARG A 180 -19.11 16.66 7.93
N TYR A 181 -18.78 15.38 7.77
CA TYR A 181 -18.54 14.48 8.89
C TYR A 181 -17.45 15.01 9.83
N PHE A 182 -16.29 15.44 9.30
CA PHE A 182 -15.23 16.03 10.11
C PHE A 182 -15.67 17.29 10.86
N GLY A 183 -16.48 18.15 10.23
CA GLY A 183 -17.09 19.30 10.90
C GLY A 183 -18.01 18.91 12.06
N LEU A 184 -18.80 17.83 11.91
CA LEU A 184 -19.64 17.31 12.99
C LEU A 184 -18.81 16.73 14.14
N VAL A 185 -17.75 15.97 13.85
CA VAL A 185 -16.85 15.45 14.88
C VAL A 185 -16.18 16.59 15.66
N GLN A 186 -15.66 17.60 14.96
CA GLN A 186 -15.06 18.77 15.60
C GLN A 186 -16.07 19.47 16.53
N ARG A 187 -17.32 19.69 16.08
CA ARG A 187 -18.37 20.28 16.93
C ARG A 187 -18.68 19.42 18.16
N ALA A 188 -18.77 18.11 18.00
CA ALA A 188 -18.98 17.17 19.11
C ALA A 188 -17.84 17.23 20.14
N GLU A 189 -16.58 17.35 19.69
CA GLU A 189 -15.42 17.53 20.56
C GLU A 189 -15.47 18.83 21.38
N HIS A 190 -16.21 19.85 20.91
CA HIS A 190 -16.47 21.09 21.64
C HIS A 190 -17.75 21.03 22.51
N GLY A 191 -18.43 19.88 22.56
CA GLY A 191 -19.60 19.66 23.41
C GLY A 191 -20.95 19.95 22.74
N ASP A 192 -20.99 20.24 21.44
CA ASP A 192 -22.25 20.36 20.70
C ASP A 192 -22.97 19.01 20.62
N ASP A 193 -24.30 19.01 20.76
CA ASP A 193 -25.12 17.86 20.36
C ASP A 193 -25.27 17.84 18.83
N VAL A 194 -24.65 16.85 18.20
CA VAL A 194 -24.63 16.69 16.73
C VAL A 194 -25.44 15.50 16.24
N ARG A 195 -26.19 14.82 17.11
CA ARG A 195 -26.85 13.54 16.78
C ARG A 195 -27.81 13.66 15.61
N ASP A 196 -28.73 14.62 15.65
CA ASP A 196 -29.69 14.86 14.57
C ASP A 196 -29.00 15.26 13.25
N ALA A 197 -27.92 16.05 13.35
CA ALA A 197 -27.14 16.46 12.18
C ALA A 197 -26.36 15.29 11.56
N ALA A 198 -25.86 14.36 12.40
CA ALA A 198 -25.23 13.13 11.95
C ALA A 198 -26.26 12.19 11.30
N GLU A 199 -27.44 12.03 11.88
CA GLU A 199 -28.52 11.24 11.28
C GLU A 199 -28.95 11.80 9.92
N SER A 200 -29.13 13.11 9.81
CA SER A 200 -29.41 13.78 8.53
C SER A 200 -28.30 13.52 7.50
N LEU A 201 -27.03 13.65 7.89
CA LEU A 201 -25.90 13.38 7.01
C LEU A 201 -25.90 11.92 6.52
N GLY A 202 -26.25 10.97 7.38
CA GLY A 202 -26.38 9.55 7.04
C GLY A 202 -27.47 9.31 6.00
N GLN A 203 -28.66 9.89 6.19
CA GLN A 203 -29.78 9.79 5.24
C GLN A 203 -29.43 10.41 3.88
N GLU A 204 -28.75 11.56 3.87
CA GLU A 204 -28.28 12.20 2.64
C GLU A 204 -27.25 11.34 1.90
N LEU A 205 -26.33 10.68 2.63
CA LEU A 205 -25.34 9.77 2.06
C LEU A 205 -26.01 8.54 1.42
N ASP A 206 -26.99 7.96 2.11
CA ASP A 206 -27.74 6.80 1.61
C ASP A 206 -28.52 7.17 0.33
N ALA A 207 -29.19 8.33 0.32
CA ALA A 207 -29.89 8.85 -0.85
C ALA A 207 -28.95 9.12 -2.05
N ALA A 208 -27.78 9.72 -1.80
CA ALA A 208 -26.78 9.97 -2.83
C ALA A 208 -26.21 8.66 -3.40
N THR A 209 -26.05 7.63 -2.56
CA THR A 209 -25.51 6.32 -2.95
C THR A 209 -26.50 5.52 -3.80
N ALA A 210 -27.80 5.64 -3.53
CA ALA A 210 -28.85 5.04 -4.35
C ALA A 210 -28.98 5.68 -5.75
N GLY A 211 -28.38 6.86 -5.96
CA GLY A 211 -28.47 7.65 -7.20
C GLY A 211 -27.11 7.94 -7.85
N SER A 212 -26.70 9.22 -7.83
CA SER A 212 -25.61 9.79 -8.63
C SER A 212 -24.21 9.26 -8.32
N LEU A 213 -23.99 8.54 -7.22
CA LEU A 213 -22.70 7.94 -6.89
C LEU A 213 -22.46 6.59 -7.60
N ALA A 214 -23.49 6.01 -8.24
CA ALA A 214 -23.43 4.77 -9.01
C ALA A 214 -22.95 4.98 -10.47
N GLU A 215 -21.91 5.79 -10.68
CA GLU A 215 -21.40 6.09 -12.02
C GLU A 215 -20.66 4.89 -12.63
N GLU A 216 -20.98 4.57 -13.88
CA GLU A 216 -20.37 3.47 -14.63
C GLU A 216 -18.89 3.72 -14.92
N ALA A 217 -18.10 2.64 -14.89
CA ALA A 217 -16.74 2.65 -15.40
C ALA A 217 -16.75 3.07 -16.89
N PRO A 218 -15.71 3.79 -17.36
CA PRO A 218 -15.59 4.06 -18.78
C PRO A 218 -15.57 2.73 -19.54
N PRO A 219 -16.11 2.68 -20.78
CA PRO A 219 -16.09 1.45 -21.56
C PRO A 219 -14.65 0.96 -21.70
N ALA A 220 -14.44 -0.36 -21.75
CA ALA A 220 -13.10 -0.95 -21.89
C ALA A 220 -12.35 -0.47 -23.14
N SER A 221 -13.08 0.04 -24.14
CA SER A 221 -12.56 0.66 -25.37
C SER A 221 -12.12 2.13 -25.22
N ALA A 222 -12.37 2.77 -24.08
CA ALA A 222 -11.95 4.14 -23.84
C ALA A 222 -10.42 4.27 -23.97
N ALA A 223 -9.96 5.42 -24.46
CA ALA A 223 -8.53 5.70 -24.56
C ALA A 223 -7.84 5.57 -23.19
N PRO A 224 -6.60 5.07 -23.11
CA PRO A 224 -5.87 4.91 -21.85
C PRO A 224 -5.84 6.18 -20.99
N ALA A 225 -5.63 7.35 -21.60
CA ALA A 225 -5.63 8.64 -20.89
C ALA A 225 -7.01 9.01 -20.30
N ALA A 226 -8.11 8.60 -20.95
CA ALA A 226 -9.46 8.82 -20.42
C ALA A 226 -9.75 7.88 -19.24
N GLN A 227 -9.30 6.62 -19.33
CA GLN A 227 -9.38 5.67 -18.21
C GLN A 227 -8.55 6.16 -17.02
N ALA A 228 -7.33 6.64 -17.28
CA ALA A 228 -6.43 7.24 -16.30
C ALA A 228 -7.08 8.38 -15.51
N LEU A 229 -7.61 9.35 -16.25
CA LEU A 229 -8.25 10.51 -15.65
C LEU A 229 -9.50 10.14 -14.86
N TRP A 230 -10.30 9.19 -15.37
CA TRP A 230 -11.46 8.69 -14.66
C TRP A 230 -11.05 8.02 -13.34
N LEU A 231 -10.06 7.13 -13.38
CA LEU A 231 -9.52 6.43 -12.21
C LEU A 231 -8.97 7.41 -11.16
N ALA A 232 -8.13 8.36 -11.58
CA ALA A 232 -7.54 9.36 -10.70
C ALA A 232 -8.61 10.20 -9.98
N ARG A 233 -9.67 10.61 -10.68
CA ARG A 233 -10.78 11.38 -10.09
C ARG A 233 -11.55 10.58 -9.03
N ARG A 234 -11.79 9.30 -9.28
CA ARG A 234 -12.53 8.43 -8.33
C ARG A 234 -11.69 8.09 -7.12
N TRP A 235 -10.43 7.77 -7.34
CA TRP A 235 -9.49 7.56 -6.27
C TRP A 235 -9.42 8.81 -5.38
N ASP A 236 -9.19 9.97 -5.96
CA ASP A 236 -9.12 11.23 -5.20
C ASP A 236 -10.43 11.58 -4.47
N ASP A 237 -11.60 11.30 -5.05
CA ASP A 237 -12.89 11.51 -4.37
C ASP A 237 -13.14 10.53 -3.22
N THR A 238 -12.50 9.35 -3.21
CA THR A 238 -12.78 8.29 -2.22
C THR A 238 -11.80 8.27 -1.06
N VAL A 239 -10.57 8.63 -1.32
CA VAL A 239 -9.44 8.56 -0.38
C VAL A 239 -9.66 9.46 0.84
N ASP A 240 -9.24 8.97 2.00
CA ASP A 240 -9.33 9.72 3.25
C ASP A 240 -8.09 10.62 3.44
N PRO A 241 -8.24 11.92 3.75
CA PRO A 241 -7.11 12.82 3.96
C PRO A 241 -6.44 12.63 5.33
N LEU A 242 -7.09 11.99 6.30
CA LEU A 242 -6.58 11.91 7.67
C LEU A 242 -5.98 10.55 8.00
N VAL A 243 -6.39 9.49 7.29
CA VAL A 243 -5.92 8.13 7.51
C VAL A 243 -5.61 7.41 6.20
N VAL A 244 -4.74 6.40 6.24
CA VAL A 244 -4.53 5.51 5.11
C VAL A 244 -5.78 4.63 4.99
N SER A 245 -6.54 4.80 3.92
CA SER A 245 -7.85 4.16 3.72
C SER A 245 -7.92 3.28 2.48
N GLU A 246 -6.92 3.39 1.61
CA GLU A 246 -6.80 2.69 0.34
C GLU A 246 -6.80 1.16 0.52
N PRO A 247 -7.23 0.40 -0.50
CA PRO A 247 -7.11 -1.04 -0.46
C PRO A 247 -5.64 -1.48 -0.48
N TRP A 248 -5.37 -2.66 0.09
CA TRP A 248 -4.16 -3.43 -0.14
C TRP A 248 -4.38 -4.27 -1.38
N GLY A 249 -4.04 -3.76 -2.55
CA GLY A 249 -4.49 -4.30 -3.84
C GLY A 249 -4.71 -3.19 -4.84
N PRO A 250 -5.12 -3.51 -6.08
CA PRO A 250 -5.57 -2.49 -7.03
C PRO A 250 -6.83 -1.78 -6.53
N TRP A 251 -6.92 -0.48 -6.78
CA TRP A 251 -8.17 0.24 -6.60
C TRP A 251 -9.18 -0.20 -7.66
N THR A 252 -10.36 -0.64 -7.24
CA THR A 252 -11.44 -1.07 -8.14
C THR A 252 -12.70 -0.25 -7.89
N VAL A 253 -13.71 -0.44 -8.74
CA VAL A 253 -15.03 0.21 -8.59
C VAL A 253 -15.71 -0.11 -7.26
N ASP A 254 -15.37 -1.23 -6.63
CA ASP A 254 -15.94 -1.67 -5.34
C ASP A 254 -15.41 -0.86 -4.15
N GLU A 255 -14.32 -0.13 -4.34
CA GLU A 255 -13.70 0.69 -3.31
C GLU A 255 -14.59 1.86 -2.88
N ARG A 256 -15.36 2.44 -3.82
CA ARG A 256 -16.28 3.52 -3.48
C ARG A 256 -17.40 3.05 -2.55
N PRO A 257 -18.18 1.99 -2.86
CA PRO A 257 -19.12 1.40 -1.90
C PRO A 257 -18.49 1.03 -0.56
N ARG A 258 -17.25 0.52 -0.55
CA ARG A 258 -16.53 0.19 0.69
C ARG A 258 -16.29 1.44 1.55
N GLN A 259 -15.78 2.51 0.96
CA GLN A 259 -15.53 3.78 1.65
C GLN A 259 -16.84 4.42 2.14
N ILE A 260 -17.91 4.37 1.34
CA ILE A 260 -19.23 4.85 1.73
C ILE A 260 -19.73 4.12 2.98
N ARG A 261 -19.68 2.79 3.01
CA ARG A 261 -20.05 2.01 4.20
C ARG A 261 -19.20 2.38 5.42
N GLY A 262 -17.89 2.56 5.22
CA GLY A 262 -16.99 3.00 6.28
C GLY A 262 -17.39 4.35 6.87
N LEU A 263 -17.70 5.33 6.03
CA LEU A 263 -18.18 6.64 6.46
C LEU A 263 -19.56 6.54 7.12
N ARG A 264 -20.48 5.73 6.60
CA ARG A 264 -21.82 5.54 7.15
C ARG A 264 -21.77 5.03 8.59
N VAL A 265 -20.95 4.01 8.86
CA VAL A 265 -20.73 3.48 10.22
C VAL A 265 -20.18 4.55 11.16
N ALA A 266 -19.23 5.36 10.68
CA ALA A 266 -18.67 6.45 11.48
C ALA A 266 -19.71 7.55 11.80
N ILE A 267 -20.60 7.84 10.86
CA ILE A 267 -21.74 8.75 11.04
C ILE A 267 -22.76 8.16 12.02
N ASP A 268 -23.13 6.89 11.90
CA ASP A 268 -24.08 6.22 12.82
C ASP A 268 -23.57 6.23 14.26
N ALA A 269 -22.27 5.99 14.45
CA ALA A 269 -21.67 6.03 15.76
C ALA A 269 -21.74 7.43 16.38
N LEU A 270 -21.56 8.49 15.57
CA LEU A 270 -21.72 9.87 16.01
C LEU A 270 -23.19 10.19 16.32
N ALA A 271 -24.14 9.70 15.53
CA ALA A 271 -25.58 9.83 15.76
C ALA A 271 -26.03 9.11 17.05
N ALA A 272 -25.37 8.00 17.41
CA ALA A 272 -25.58 7.31 18.68
C ALA A 272 -24.95 8.03 19.89
N GLY A 273 -24.24 9.15 19.68
CA GLY A 273 -23.57 9.91 20.74
C GLY A 273 -22.26 9.28 21.22
N GLU A 274 -21.68 8.37 20.45
CA GLU A 274 -20.40 7.77 20.80
C GLU A 274 -19.24 8.74 20.47
N SER A 275 -18.30 8.92 21.41
CA SER A 275 -17.09 9.72 21.16
C SER A 275 -16.19 8.99 20.15
N THR A 276 -16.18 9.46 18.91
CA THR A 276 -15.37 8.86 17.85
C THR A 276 -13.94 9.38 17.87
N GLY A 277 -13.71 10.64 18.24
CA GLY A 277 -12.45 11.33 17.95
C GLY A 277 -12.24 11.48 16.44
N LEU A 278 -11.48 12.49 16.01
CA LEU A 278 -11.20 12.71 14.58
C LEU A 278 -10.40 11.56 13.91
N HIS A 279 -9.70 10.73 14.69
CA HIS A 279 -8.81 9.69 14.18
C HIS A 279 -9.41 8.28 14.16
N LEU A 280 -10.53 8.05 14.84
CA LEU A 280 -11.06 6.70 15.04
C LEU A 280 -12.52 6.67 14.59
N ARG A 281 -12.76 6.10 13.41
CA ARG A 281 -13.86 5.15 13.11
C ARG A 281 -14.16 4.90 11.63
N PRO A 282 -13.71 5.70 10.64
CA PRO A 282 -13.66 5.18 9.29
C PRO A 282 -12.69 4.00 9.23
N ALA A 283 -11.51 4.05 9.85
CA ALA A 283 -10.51 2.98 9.80
C ALA A 283 -10.96 1.61 10.36
N ALA A 284 -11.78 1.59 11.43
CA ALA A 284 -12.34 0.35 11.96
C ALA A 284 -13.52 -0.18 11.12
N ALA A 285 -14.23 0.71 10.42
CA ALA A 285 -15.31 0.40 9.49
C ALA A 285 -14.83 0.15 8.04
N LEU A 286 -13.58 0.51 7.72
CA LEU A 286 -12.77 -0.01 6.61
C LEU A 286 -12.32 -1.44 6.94
N ALA A 287 -13.27 -2.22 7.48
CA ALA A 287 -13.16 -3.60 7.88
C ALA A 287 -12.21 -4.34 6.94
N ARG A 288 -11.29 -5.08 7.57
CA ARG A 288 -10.33 -6.01 6.97
C ARG A 288 -10.79 -6.40 5.58
N GLN A 289 -10.09 -5.90 4.56
CA GLN A 289 -10.23 -6.46 3.24
C GLN A 289 -9.98 -7.96 3.43
N ALA A 290 -10.96 -8.78 3.12
CA ALA A 290 -10.85 -10.21 3.38
C ALA A 290 -9.56 -10.71 2.75
N THR A 291 -8.76 -11.45 3.52
CA THR A 291 -7.60 -12.10 2.93
C THR A 291 -8.07 -13.03 1.84
N ASP A 292 -7.45 -12.90 0.68
CA ASP A 292 -7.73 -13.73 -0.47
C ASP A 292 -6.46 -14.48 -0.82
N TRP A 293 -6.38 -15.73 -0.38
CA TRP A 293 -5.26 -16.62 -0.69
C TRP A 293 -5.50 -17.43 -1.97
N SER A 294 -6.49 -17.07 -2.77
CA SER A 294 -6.78 -17.76 -4.03
C SER A 294 -5.64 -17.62 -5.04
N THR A 295 -5.51 -18.62 -5.91
CA THR A 295 -4.57 -18.53 -7.04
C THR A 295 -4.89 -17.36 -7.95
N GLU A 296 -6.16 -16.98 -8.07
CA GLU A 296 -6.57 -15.83 -8.84
C GLU A 296 -5.95 -14.54 -8.31
N GLU A 297 -6.02 -14.26 -7.00
CA GLU A 297 -5.40 -13.06 -6.40
C GLU A 297 -3.88 -12.99 -6.63
N PHE A 298 -3.20 -14.13 -6.62
CA PHE A 298 -1.75 -14.22 -6.78
C PHE A 298 -1.28 -14.10 -8.23
N VAL A 299 -2.16 -14.45 -9.19
CA VAL A 299 -1.91 -14.35 -10.62
C VAL A 299 -2.52 -13.06 -11.20
N ARG A 300 -3.43 -12.40 -10.47
CA ARG A 300 -4.31 -11.34 -10.95
C ARG A 300 -3.56 -10.20 -11.61
N THR A 301 -2.35 -9.87 -11.16
CA THR A 301 -1.50 -8.92 -11.88
C THR A 301 -0.04 -8.96 -11.37
N PRO A 302 0.93 -9.36 -12.20
CA PRO A 302 2.36 -9.13 -11.98
C PRO A 302 2.84 -7.83 -12.68
N LEU A 303 1.92 -6.91 -12.98
CA LEU A 303 2.07 -5.91 -14.05
C LEU A 303 1.58 -4.52 -13.62
N ALA A 304 1.86 -4.08 -12.40
CA ALA A 304 1.95 -2.64 -12.16
C ALA A 304 3.21 -2.36 -11.35
N ASP A 305 3.55 -1.08 -11.19
CA ASP A 305 4.37 -0.72 -10.05
C ASP A 305 3.72 -1.27 -8.76
N ALA A 306 4.51 -1.57 -7.72
CA ALA A 306 3.92 -2.12 -6.51
C ALA A 306 2.95 -1.14 -5.82
N TRP A 307 2.88 0.12 -6.26
CA TRP A 307 1.92 1.09 -5.75
C TRP A 307 0.50 0.82 -6.22
N GLY A 308 0.30 0.56 -7.52
CA GLY A 308 -0.98 0.11 -8.05
C GLY A 308 -1.36 -1.26 -7.52
N ASP A 309 -0.40 -2.19 -7.47
CA ASP A 309 -0.68 -3.58 -7.09
C ASP A 309 -0.91 -3.78 -5.60
N VAL A 310 -0.25 -2.99 -4.74
CA VAL A 310 -0.26 -3.17 -3.28
C VAL A 310 -0.90 -1.98 -2.59
N GLY A 311 -0.65 -0.74 -3.00
CA GLY A 311 -1.10 0.44 -2.25
C GLY A 311 -2.41 1.07 -2.73
N GLY A 312 -3.20 0.41 -3.57
CA GLY A 312 -4.54 0.90 -3.90
C GLY A 312 -4.55 2.22 -4.63
N PHE A 313 -3.50 2.50 -5.41
CA PHE A 313 -3.49 3.64 -6.31
C PHE A 313 -4.09 3.24 -7.67
N ALA A 314 -4.84 4.16 -8.27
CA ALA A 314 -5.61 3.87 -9.47
C ALA A 314 -4.75 4.14 -10.72
N ILE A 315 -3.92 3.16 -11.08
CA ILE A 315 -2.98 3.29 -12.19
C ILE A 315 -3.65 2.91 -13.52
N PRO A 316 -3.47 3.73 -14.58
CA PRO A 316 -3.80 3.32 -15.93
C PRO A 316 -2.75 2.29 -16.39
N HIS A 317 -3.19 1.07 -16.70
CA HIS A 317 -2.32 -0.05 -17.08
C HIS A 317 -1.28 0.30 -18.17
N ALA A 318 -0.05 0.58 -17.75
CA ALA A 318 1.09 0.65 -18.67
C ALA A 318 1.84 -0.66 -18.82
N ILE A 319 1.73 -1.59 -17.87
CA ILE A 319 2.21 -2.95 -18.11
C ILE A 319 1.08 -3.79 -18.73
N ARG A 320 0.49 -3.28 -19.81
CA ARG A 320 -0.32 -4.09 -20.72
C ARG A 320 0.56 -4.60 -21.85
N ARG A 321 1.41 -5.59 -21.57
CA ARG A 321 1.99 -6.45 -22.62
C ARG A 321 2.57 -7.78 -22.14
N LEU A 322 1.95 -8.38 -21.13
CA LEU A 322 1.75 -9.82 -21.19
C LEU A 322 0.27 -10.03 -21.49
N GLN A 323 -0.10 -9.85 -22.75
CA GLN A 323 -1.30 -10.49 -23.30
C GLN A 323 -1.01 -11.98 -23.30
N GLU A 324 -1.04 -12.57 -22.12
CA GLU A 324 -0.86 -14.01 -21.97
C GLU A 324 -2.05 -14.69 -22.60
N SER A 325 -1.75 -15.73 -23.37
CA SER A 325 -2.76 -16.73 -23.65
C SER A 325 -3.29 -17.29 -22.33
N ALA A 326 -4.56 -17.71 -22.30
CA ALA A 326 -5.14 -18.36 -21.12
C ALA A 326 -4.27 -19.53 -20.61
N ALA A 327 -3.57 -20.22 -21.53
CA ALA A 327 -2.64 -21.29 -21.22
C ALA A 327 -1.39 -20.84 -20.43
N GLU A 328 -0.84 -19.65 -20.72
CA GLU A 328 0.31 -19.11 -19.98
C GLU A 328 -0.08 -18.67 -18.57
N ALA A 329 -1.25 -18.04 -18.43
CA ALA A 329 -1.81 -17.70 -17.13
C ALA A 329 -2.07 -18.97 -16.27
N GLU A 330 -2.63 -20.03 -16.87
CA GLU A 330 -2.86 -21.30 -16.20
C GLU A 330 -1.56 -22.00 -15.77
N ALA A 331 -0.54 -22.03 -16.65
CA ALA A 331 0.76 -22.59 -16.32
C ALA A 331 1.44 -21.84 -15.16
N ARG A 332 1.28 -20.51 -15.11
CA ARG A 332 1.80 -19.69 -14.01
C ARG A 332 1.07 -19.95 -12.71
N ALA A 333 -0.26 -20.00 -12.75
CA ALA A 333 -1.13 -20.35 -11.64
C ALA A 333 -0.72 -21.70 -11.02
N ALA A 334 -0.46 -22.71 -11.85
CA ALA A 334 0.00 -24.03 -11.41
C ALA A 334 1.32 -23.97 -10.64
N GLY A 335 2.27 -23.10 -11.04
CA GLY A 335 3.55 -22.94 -10.36
C GLY A 335 3.47 -22.26 -8.98
N LEU A 336 2.44 -21.43 -8.75
CA LEU A 336 2.20 -20.77 -7.46
C LEU A 336 1.41 -21.63 -6.49
N LYS A 337 0.46 -22.44 -6.98
CA LYS A 337 -0.49 -23.22 -6.19
C LYS A 337 0.11 -23.95 -4.96
N PRO A 338 1.26 -24.67 -5.05
CA PRO A 338 1.82 -25.36 -3.89
C PRO A 338 2.31 -24.44 -2.77
N LEU A 339 2.59 -23.16 -3.05
CA LEU A 339 2.86 -22.16 -2.00
C LEU A 339 1.56 -21.67 -1.37
N LEU A 340 0.57 -21.38 -2.22
CA LEU A 340 -0.73 -20.83 -1.81
C LEU A 340 -1.52 -21.77 -0.92
N GLU A 341 -1.46 -23.07 -1.18
CA GLU A 341 -2.12 -24.07 -0.32
C GLU A 341 -1.50 -24.16 1.08
N ARG A 342 -0.24 -23.74 1.25
CA ARG A 342 0.47 -23.82 2.55
C ARG A 342 0.38 -22.54 3.37
N TRP A 343 0.38 -21.38 2.70
CA TRP A 343 0.49 -20.08 3.36
C TRP A 343 -0.66 -19.72 4.32
N PRO A 344 -1.94 -20.02 4.04
CA PRO A 344 -3.04 -19.78 5.00
C PRO A 344 -2.86 -20.51 6.34
N THR A 345 -2.05 -21.57 6.36
CA THR A 345 -1.75 -22.37 7.56
C THR A 345 -0.37 -22.10 8.14
N THR A 346 0.43 -21.26 7.47
CA THR A 346 1.76 -20.86 7.93
C THR A 346 1.60 -19.85 9.06
N ARG A 347 2.37 -19.99 10.15
CA ARG A 347 2.36 -19.00 11.21
C ARG A 347 2.81 -17.66 10.66
N GLU A 348 2.17 -16.57 11.05
CA GLU A 348 2.37 -15.23 10.47
C GLU A 348 3.86 -14.81 10.50
N GLY A 349 4.55 -15.04 11.63
CA GLY A 349 5.99 -14.77 11.78
C GLY A 349 6.94 -15.70 11.00
N GLU A 350 6.41 -16.71 10.31
CA GLU A 350 7.16 -17.59 9.41
C GLU A 350 7.00 -17.19 7.93
N LEU A 351 6.01 -16.36 7.61
CA LEU A 351 5.69 -16.00 6.22
C LEU A 351 6.85 -15.25 5.51
N PRO A 352 7.56 -14.27 6.12
CA PRO A 352 8.72 -13.65 5.48
C PRO A 352 9.80 -14.67 5.10
N ARG A 353 10.05 -15.68 5.95
CA ARG A 353 10.98 -16.77 5.66
C ARG A 353 10.46 -17.68 4.55
N ALA A 354 9.16 -17.99 4.52
CA ALA A 354 8.54 -18.77 3.47
C ALA A 354 8.64 -18.07 2.10
N VAL A 355 8.42 -16.75 2.07
CA VAL A 355 8.59 -15.89 0.88
C VAL A 355 10.03 -15.90 0.41
N ALA A 356 11.01 -15.68 1.29
CA ALA A 356 12.43 -15.74 0.93
C ALA A 356 12.83 -17.12 0.36
N GLY A 357 12.30 -18.19 0.95
CA GLY A 357 12.50 -19.56 0.47
C GLY A 357 11.88 -19.81 -0.91
N ALA A 358 10.71 -19.24 -1.21
CA ALA A 358 10.09 -19.30 -2.53
C ALA A 358 10.92 -18.56 -3.58
N ILE A 359 11.33 -17.32 -3.29
CA ILE A 359 12.16 -16.49 -4.17
C ILE A 359 13.47 -17.20 -4.53
N THR A 360 14.11 -17.85 -3.55
CA THR A 360 15.35 -18.63 -3.78
C THR A 360 15.13 -19.73 -4.82
N ARG A 361 13.98 -20.44 -4.78
CA ARG A 361 13.66 -21.47 -5.79
C ARG A 361 13.48 -20.87 -7.18
N TYR A 362 12.91 -19.67 -7.27
CA TYR A 362 12.67 -19.00 -8.55
C TYR A 362 13.93 -18.43 -9.19
N GLN A 363 15.06 -18.33 -8.47
CA GLN A 363 16.31 -17.83 -9.03
C GLN A 363 16.81 -18.65 -10.23
N ALA A 364 16.47 -19.95 -10.27
CA ALA A 364 16.83 -20.87 -11.35
C ALA A 364 15.94 -20.75 -12.60
N LEU A 365 14.85 -19.97 -12.55
CA LEU A 365 13.95 -19.80 -13.68
C LEU A 365 14.50 -18.79 -14.72
N PRO A 366 14.06 -18.88 -15.99
CA PRO A 366 14.31 -17.84 -16.99
C PRO A 366 13.86 -16.47 -16.49
N GLU A 367 14.54 -15.42 -16.95
CA GLU A 367 14.41 -14.06 -16.43
C GLU A 367 12.96 -13.58 -16.27
N GLY A 368 12.14 -13.69 -17.32
CA GLY A 368 10.73 -13.26 -17.29
C GLY A 368 9.87 -14.04 -16.29
N LEU A 369 10.07 -15.36 -16.18
CA LEU A 369 9.34 -16.18 -15.20
C LEU A 369 9.83 -15.91 -13.78
N ARG A 370 11.13 -15.78 -13.58
CA ARG A 370 11.74 -15.42 -12.29
C ARG A 370 11.20 -14.10 -11.78
N TYR A 371 11.11 -13.08 -12.64
CA TYR A 371 10.51 -11.78 -12.33
C TYR A 371 9.06 -11.94 -11.87
N PHE A 372 8.23 -12.56 -12.72
CA PHE A 372 6.81 -12.81 -12.46
C PHE A 372 6.61 -13.45 -11.08
N TYR A 373 7.22 -14.61 -10.85
CA TYR A 373 6.99 -15.36 -9.62
C TYR A 373 7.54 -14.65 -8.38
N THR A 374 8.67 -13.95 -8.50
CA THR A 374 9.25 -13.19 -7.38
C THR A 374 8.31 -12.07 -6.95
N LEU A 375 7.84 -11.24 -7.90
CA LEU A 375 6.94 -10.14 -7.58
C LEU A 375 5.56 -10.62 -7.14
N SER A 376 4.95 -11.59 -7.83
CA SER A 376 3.65 -12.14 -7.43
C SER A 376 3.65 -12.64 -5.99
N VAL A 377 4.68 -13.40 -5.60
CA VAL A 377 4.82 -13.93 -4.24
C VAL A 377 5.06 -12.80 -3.23
N GLN A 378 5.92 -11.83 -3.54
CA GLN A 378 6.20 -10.71 -2.63
C GLN A 378 4.97 -9.80 -2.46
N ASN A 379 4.39 -9.29 -3.55
CA ASN A 379 3.27 -8.37 -3.51
C ASN A 379 2.06 -9.03 -2.83
N ALA A 380 1.73 -10.27 -3.18
CA ALA A 380 0.60 -10.96 -2.56
C ALA A 380 0.84 -11.21 -1.07
N ALA A 381 2.04 -11.65 -0.65
CA ALA A 381 2.34 -11.81 0.78
C ALA A 381 2.23 -10.49 1.56
N VAL A 382 2.73 -9.38 0.99
CA VAL A 382 2.60 -8.04 1.57
C VAL A 382 1.13 -7.67 1.72
N ARG A 383 0.32 -7.86 0.68
CA ARG A 383 -1.14 -7.59 0.74
C ARG A 383 -1.80 -8.38 1.84
N GLN A 384 -1.63 -9.71 1.87
CA GLN A 384 -2.34 -10.53 2.87
C GLN A 384 -1.94 -10.17 4.30
N LEU A 385 -0.64 -10.02 4.58
CA LEU A 385 -0.18 -9.58 5.90
C LEU A 385 -0.76 -8.22 6.26
N ALA A 386 -0.77 -7.27 5.34
CA ALA A 386 -1.28 -5.93 5.60
C ALA A 386 -2.81 -5.91 5.78
N ARG A 387 -3.55 -6.77 5.07
CA ARG A 387 -5.00 -6.98 5.27
C ARG A 387 -5.32 -7.56 6.66
N ASP A 388 -4.44 -8.42 7.17
CA ASP A 388 -4.54 -8.99 8.52
C ASP A 388 -4.00 -8.05 9.63
N GLY A 389 -3.43 -6.90 9.27
CA GLY A 389 -2.87 -5.92 10.22
C GLY A 389 -1.42 -6.20 10.65
N HIS A 390 -0.74 -7.15 10.02
CA HIS A 390 0.68 -7.49 10.25
C HIS A 390 1.63 -6.57 9.49
N PHE A 391 1.46 -5.26 9.68
CA PHE A 391 2.13 -4.26 8.86
C PHE A 391 3.66 -4.31 8.93
N LEU A 392 4.24 -4.62 10.10
CA LEU A 392 5.70 -4.71 10.25
C LEU A 392 6.28 -5.94 9.53
N LEU A 393 5.58 -7.09 9.57
CA LEU A 393 6.00 -8.28 8.81
C LEU A 393 5.88 -8.03 7.30
N ALA A 394 4.82 -7.34 6.87
CA ALA A 394 4.70 -6.89 5.49
C ALA A 394 5.85 -5.94 5.10
N ALA A 395 6.23 -5.02 5.99
CA ALA A 395 7.33 -4.08 5.78
C ALA A 395 8.69 -4.79 5.67
N GLU A 396 8.91 -5.88 6.40
CA GLU A 396 10.11 -6.73 6.25
C GLU A 396 10.19 -7.34 4.84
N ILE A 397 9.08 -7.85 4.32
CA ILE A 397 9.04 -8.39 2.95
C ILE A 397 9.32 -7.28 1.93
N VAL A 398 8.72 -6.09 2.08
CA VAL A 398 9.02 -4.94 1.22
C VAL A 398 10.49 -4.55 1.29
N ALA A 399 11.07 -4.46 2.49
CA ALA A 399 12.47 -4.11 2.68
C ALA A 399 13.43 -5.11 2.04
N SER A 400 13.07 -6.41 2.02
CA SER A 400 13.86 -7.48 1.38
C SER A 400 13.98 -7.36 -0.15
N GLN A 401 13.18 -6.48 -0.76
CA GLN A 401 13.25 -6.16 -2.18
C GLN A 401 14.40 -5.19 -2.51
N ARG A 402 15.13 -4.67 -1.52
CA ARG A 402 16.26 -3.76 -1.71
C ARG A 402 17.62 -4.49 -1.73
N PRO A 403 18.61 -4.04 -2.54
CA PRO A 403 18.45 -3.05 -3.61
C PRO A 403 17.51 -3.58 -4.69
N ALA A 404 16.86 -2.67 -5.42
CA ALA A 404 16.01 -3.04 -6.55
C ALA A 404 16.82 -3.96 -7.46
N ARG A 405 16.28 -5.16 -7.72
CA ARG A 405 17.01 -6.18 -8.45
C ARG A 405 16.97 -5.87 -9.93
N ALA A 406 17.87 -6.53 -10.65
CA ALA A 406 17.89 -6.62 -12.09
C ALA A 406 16.60 -7.20 -12.73
N LEU A 407 15.51 -7.35 -11.98
CA LEU A 407 14.24 -7.86 -12.49
C LEU A 407 13.16 -6.78 -12.39
N ASP A 408 13.34 -5.74 -11.57
CA ASP A 408 12.30 -4.77 -11.22
C ASP A 408 12.10 -3.66 -12.28
N TRP A 409 12.53 -3.91 -13.51
CA TRP A 409 12.87 -2.89 -14.51
C TRP A 409 11.71 -2.28 -15.28
N TYR A 410 10.51 -2.82 -15.13
CA TYR A 410 9.31 -2.31 -15.79
C TYR A 410 8.56 -1.27 -14.95
N ALA A 411 9.00 -1.00 -13.72
CA ALA A 411 8.40 0.01 -12.85
C ALA A 411 9.30 1.24 -12.79
N PRO A 412 8.87 2.40 -13.35
CA PRO A 412 9.51 3.68 -13.07
C PRO A 412 9.71 3.88 -11.57
N ASP A 413 10.86 4.43 -11.18
CA ASP A 413 11.12 4.87 -9.80
C ASP A 413 10.95 3.78 -8.72
N ARG A 414 11.22 2.51 -9.07
CA ARG A 414 10.97 1.36 -8.19
C ARG A 414 11.55 1.51 -6.79
N ALA A 415 12.78 2.05 -6.68
CA ALA A 415 13.44 2.24 -5.40
C ALA A 415 12.61 3.16 -4.48
N ALA A 416 12.04 4.24 -5.02
CA ALA A 416 11.14 5.10 -4.27
C ALA A 416 9.86 4.36 -3.89
N VAL A 417 9.27 3.58 -4.81
CA VAL A 417 8.06 2.77 -4.54
C VAL A 417 8.25 1.83 -3.35
N ILE A 418 9.36 1.09 -3.31
CA ILE A 418 9.67 0.17 -2.21
C ILE A 418 9.77 0.93 -0.88
N LEU A 419 10.49 2.05 -0.87
CA LEU A 419 10.65 2.91 0.32
C LEU A 419 9.30 3.47 0.79
N ALA A 420 8.44 3.85 -0.15
CA ALA A 420 7.18 4.50 0.12
C ALA A 420 6.14 3.49 0.68
N LEU A 421 6.07 2.27 0.11
CA LEU A 421 5.28 1.16 0.65
C LEU A 421 5.74 0.76 2.05
N GLU A 422 7.06 0.66 2.27
CA GLU A 422 7.61 0.41 3.61
C GLU A 422 7.19 1.53 4.57
N GLY A 423 7.28 2.79 4.14
CA GLY A 423 6.83 3.96 4.88
C GLY A 423 5.36 3.89 5.27
N ARG A 424 4.46 3.58 4.33
CA ARG A 424 3.01 3.44 4.57
C ARG A 424 2.71 2.35 5.60
N LEU A 425 3.29 1.17 5.44
CA LEU A 425 3.09 0.06 6.38
C LEU A 425 3.53 0.47 7.79
N ARG A 426 4.64 1.19 7.90
CA ARG A 426 5.12 1.75 9.17
C ARG A 426 4.23 2.86 9.72
N VAL A 427 3.61 3.71 8.89
CA VAL A 427 2.58 4.68 9.33
C VAL A 427 1.43 3.94 10.02
N LEU A 428 0.92 2.88 9.40
CA LEU A 428 -0.17 2.06 9.93
C LEU A 428 0.22 1.29 11.19
N ALA A 429 1.49 0.92 11.33
CA ALA A 429 2.06 0.32 12.55
C ALA A 429 2.39 1.35 13.65
N ALA A 430 2.18 2.65 13.41
CA ALA A 430 2.66 3.75 14.26
C ALA A 430 4.18 3.66 14.58
N ASP A 431 4.97 3.15 13.62
CA ASP A 431 6.41 2.96 13.77
C ASP A 431 7.19 4.26 13.50
N LYS A 432 8.22 4.50 14.31
CA LYS A 432 9.02 5.74 14.25
C LYS A 432 9.85 5.89 12.98
N GLU A 433 10.12 4.81 12.25
CA GLU A 433 10.91 4.87 11.00
C GLU A 433 10.05 5.28 9.80
N ALA A 434 8.72 5.33 9.93
CA ALA A 434 7.79 5.68 8.86
C ALA A 434 8.19 6.98 8.13
N GLU A 435 8.44 8.04 8.88
CA GLU A 435 8.80 9.36 8.33
C GLU A 435 10.12 9.29 7.54
N ALA A 436 11.13 8.61 8.09
CA ALA A 436 12.43 8.49 7.44
C ALA A 436 12.33 7.73 6.11
N ARG A 437 11.49 6.68 6.05
CA ARG A 437 11.25 5.91 4.81
C ARG A 437 10.50 6.73 3.76
N LEU A 438 9.45 7.45 4.15
CA LEU A 438 8.70 8.31 3.22
C LEU A 438 9.55 9.47 2.67
N ARG A 439 10.39 10.10 3.51
CA ARG A 439 11.34 11.13 3.04
C ARG A 439 12.39 10.55 2.11
N ALA A 440 12.89 9.35 2.39
CA ALA A 440 13.84 8.67 1.52
C ALA A 440 13.20 8.34 0.16
N SER A 441 11.94 7.91 0.13
CA SER A 441 11.19 7.73 -1.12
C SER A 441 11.13 9.02 -1.94
N ILE A 442 10.74 10.15 -1.33
CA ILE A 442 10.66 11.44 -2.04
C ILE A 442 12.03 11.86 -2.59
N ALA A 443 13.11 11.62 -1.83
CA ALA A 443 14.46 11.92 -2.28
C ALA A 443 14.87 11.04 -3.47
N GLU A 444 14.52 9.75 -3.45
CA GLU A 444 14.76 8.81 -4.54
C GLU A 444 13.99 9.20 -5.81
N SER A 445 12.72 9.58 -5.68
CA SER A 445 11.92 10.10 -6.81
C SER A 445 12.55 11.33 -7.47
N ARG A 446 13.10 12.25 -6.67
CA ARG A 446 13.82 13.43 -7.19
C ARG A 446 15.13 13.04 -7.89
N ALA A 447 15.85 12.05 -7.36
CA ALA A 447 17.05 11.52 -8.01
C ALA A 447 16.71 10.86 -9.36
N PHE A 448 15.59 10.15 -9.43
CA PHE A 448 15.09 9.55 -10.66
C PHE A 448 14.67 10.61 -11.69
N LEU A 449 13.96 11.67 -11.30
CA LEU A 449 13.65 12.80 -12.19
C LEU A 449 14.93 13.44 -12.76
N ALA A 450 15.93 13.67 -11.92
CA ALA A 450 17.22 14.21 -12.37
C ALA A 450 17.93 13.25 -13.35
N PHE A 451 17.75 11.93 -13.20
CA PHE A 451 18.23 10.95 -14.17
C PHE A 451 17.51 11.08 -15.52
N ILE A 452 16.18 11.22 -15.53
CA ILE A 452 15.42 11.44 -16.77
C ILE A 452 15.93 12.69 -17.50
N ASP A 453 16.19 13.77 -16.77
CA ASP A 453 16.70 15.02 -17.37
C ASP A 453 18.07 14.81 -18.04
N ARG A 454 18.96 14.00 -17.44
CA ARG A 454 20.25 13.62 -18.07
C ARG A 454 20.04 12.80 -19.34
N CYS A 455 19.07 11.89 -19.36
CA CYS A 455 18.76 11.09 -20.56
C CYS A 455 18.21 11.92 -21.72
N GLN A 456 17.64 13.10 -21.44
CA GLN A 456 17.10 14.00 -22.46
C GLN A 456 18.05 15.15 -22.84
N ALA A 457 19.15 15.32 -22.12
CA ALA A 457 20.15 16.33 -22.45
C ALA A 457 20.78 16.03 -23.82
N PRO A 458 20.99 17.06 -24.68
CA PRO A 458 21.75 16.86 -25.91
C PRO A 458 23.18 16.38 -25.58
N PRO A 459 23.76 15.50 -26.42
CA PRO A 459 25.08 14.91 -26.18
C PRO A 459 26.23 15.92 -26.20
#